data_AF-A0A8B8NAU2-F1
#
_entry.id   AF-A0A8B8NAU2-F1
#
_cell.length_a   1.000
_cell.length_b   1.000
_cell.length_c   1.000
_cell.angle_alpha   90.00
_cell.angle_beta   90.00
_cell.angle_gamma   90.00
#
_symmetry.space_group_name_H-M   'P 1'
#
loop_
_entity.id
_entity.type
_entity.pdbx_description
1 polymer ?
#
loop_
_entity_poly.entity_id
_entity_poly.type
_entity_poly.pdbx_seq_one_letter_code
_entity_poly.pdbx_strand_id
1 'polypeptide(L)'
;MMEESEKTRLGSENDDEGEEEVKERRKKWLQQYSSHHQILLVGEGDFSFSSSLASAFGSASNVTATSLDPYDDLIRKYKKAKPNLGKLKKVGASLWHGVDATRMILHPVLRERKFDRIIFNFPHAGFKGKEDDVHLIK
;
A
#
# COMPACT_ATOMS: atom_id res chain seq x y z
N MET A 1 -70.28 -12.12 29.24
CA MET A 1 -69.64 -13.36 28.75
C MET A 1 -69.13 -13.04 27.36
N MET A 2 -67.84 -12.74 27.20
CA MET A 2 -66.76 -13.72 26.91
C MET A 2 -67.00 -14.32 25.50
N GLU A 3 -66.15 -14.17 24.50
CA GLU A 3 -64.69 -14.30 24.50
C GLU A 3 -64.03 -13.67 23.26
N GLU A 4 -62.70 -13.58 23.35
CA GLU A 4 -61.69 -12.90 22.54
C GLU A 4 -61.15 -13.76 21.37
N SER A 5 -60.24 -13.19 20.56
CA SER A 5 -59.37 -13.80 19.53
C SER A 5 -60.00 -14.03 18.13
N GLU A 6 -59.37 -13.74 16.99
CA GLU A 6 -57.95 -13.85 16.62
C GLU A 6 -57.44 -12.70 15.72
N LYS A 7 -56.16 -12.38 15.91
CA LYS A 7 -55.34 -11.38 15.23
C LYS A 7 -54.41 -12.10 14.25
N THR A 8 -54.41 -11.81 12.94
CA THR A 8 -53.23 -12.03 12.08
C THR A 8 -53.26 -11.25 10.74
N ARG A 9 -52.07 -10.74 10.35
CA ARG A 9 -51.57 -10.28 9.02
C ARG A 9 -52.11 -8.91 8.54
N LEU A 10 -51.32 -7.94 8.05
CA LEU A 10 -49.99 -7.92 7.44
C LEU A 10 -49.12 -6.82 8.07
N GLY A 11 -47.83 -7.11 8.29
CA GLY A 11 -46.81 -6.07 8.53
C GLY A 11 -46.42 -5.42 7.22
N SER A 12 -46.44 -4.09 7.19
CA SER A 12 -45.95 -3.26 6.10
C SER A 12 -44.44 -3.08 6.23
N GLU A 13 -43.75 -3.65 5.25
CA GLU A 13 -42.58 -3.12 4.52
C GLU A 13 -41.39 -2.59 5.35
N ASN A 14 -40.28 -3.29 5.18
CA ASN A 14 -38.96 -2.93 5.70
C ASN A 14 -38.45 -1.68 4.97
N ASP A 15 -38.28 -0.58 5.71
CA ASP A 15 -37.43 0.53 5.32
C ASP A 15 -35.96 0.15 5.53
N ASP A 16 -35.42 -0.72 4.67
CA ASP A 16 -34.00 -1.12 4.63
C ASP A 16 -33.29 -0.48 3.42
N GLU A 17 -33.47 0.83 3.24
CA GLU A 17 -32.77 1.60 2.22
C GLU A 17 -32.28 2.92 2.81
N GLY A 18 -31.02 2.97 3.26
CA GLY A 18 -30.43 4.24 3.65
C GLY A 18 -29.08 4.24 4.35
N GLU A 19 -28.58 3.10 4.83
CA GLU A 19 -27.22 3.02 5.39
C GLU A 19 -26.21 2.58 4.33
N GLU A 20 -26.16 3.31 3.21
CA GLU A 20 -24.88 3.43 2.49
C GLU A 20 -23.94 4.22 3.42
N GLU A 21 -23.31 3.49 4.35
CA GLU A 21 -22.20 3.98 5.14
C GLU A 21 -21.13 4.53 4.19
N VAL A 22 -21.16 5.84 3.94
CA VAL A 22 -19.94 6.58 3.64
C VAL A 22 -19.11 6.51 4.94
N LYS A 23 -18.44 5.37 5.16
CA LYS A 23 -17.37 5.25 6.14
C LYS A 23 -16.29 6.21 5.72
N GLU A 24 -16.43 7.45 6.14
CA GLU A 24 -15.38 8.44 6.10
C GLU A 24 -14.17 7.80 6.76
N ARG A 25 -13.17 7.46 5.94
CA ARG A 25 -12.01 6.68 6.38
C ARG A 25 -11.25 7.54 7.39
N ARG A 26 -11.56 7.36 8.68
CA ARG A 26 -10.88 8.06 9.79
C ARG A 26 -9.38 8.04 9.55
N LYS A 27 -8.77 9.22 9.58
CA LYS A 27 -7.33 9.42 9.40
C LYS A 27 -6.56 8.51 10.35
N LYS A 28 -5.84 7.53 9.79
CA LYS A 28 -4.97 6.65 10.56
C LYS A 28 -3.60 7.28 10.69
N TRP A 29 -2.98 7.09 11.85
CA TRP A 29 -1.62 7.53 12.15
C TRP A 29 -0.77 6.34 12.55
N LEU A 30 0.43 6.28 12.00
CA LEU A 30 1.47 5.32 12.36
C LEU A 30 2.75 6.12 12.61
N GLN A 31 3.02 6.41 13.89
CA GLN A 31 4.08 7.34 14.29
C GLN A 31 3.96 8.68 13.52
N GLN A 32 4.97 9.01 12.71
CA GLN A 32 5.05 10.23 11.90
C GLN A 32 4.33 10.16 10.54
N TYR A 33 3.70 9.03 10.22
CA TYR A 33 3.00 8.79 8.96
C TYR A 33 1.50 8.87 9.16
N SER A 34 0.82 9.53 8.22
CA SER A 34 -0.63 9.57 8.17
C SER A 34 -1.13 8.91 6.90
N SER A 35 -2.28 8.25 6.98
CA SER A 35 -2.97 7.70 5.82
C SER A 35 -3.41 8.73 4.77
N HIS A 36 -3.30 10.04 5.07
CA HIS A 36 -3.60 11.13 4.14
C HIS A 36 -2.35 11.73 3.46
N HIS A 37 -1.14 11.40 3.93
CA HIS A 37 0.08 11.93 3.33
C HIS A 37 0.30 11.35 1.94
N GLN A 38 0.75 12.16 0.98
CA GLN A 38 1.40 11.65 -0.23
C GLN A 38 2.79 11.14 0.14
N ILE A 39 3.01 9.83 0.06
CA ILE A 39 4.24 9.17 0.52
C ILE A 39 5.02 8.63 -0.68
N LEU A 40 6.30 9.00 -0.76
CA LEU A 40 7.28 8.40 -1.66
C LEU A 40 8.21 7.48 -0.84
N LEU A 41 8.33 6.22 -1.25
CA LEU A 41 9.35 5.30 -0.73
C LEU A 41 10.43 5.12 -1.79
N VAL A 42 11.67 5.38 -1.39
CA VAL A 42 12.84 5.42 -2.27
C VAL A 42 13.72 4.21 -2.00
N GLY A 43 14.10 3.50 -3.05
CA GLY A 43 15.11 2.43 -2.97
C GLY A 43 14.63 1.17 -2.25
N GLU A 44 13.36 0.81 -2.38
CA GLU A 44 12.85 -0.44 -1.82
C GLU A 44 13.60 -1.64 -2.43
N GLY A 45 14.04 -2.54 -1.55
CA GLY A 45 14.46 -3.89 -1.91
C GLY A 45 13.23 -4.77 -2.14
N ASP A 46 12.88 -5.63 -1.19
CA ASP A 46 11.75 -6.58 -1.32
C ASP A 46 10.34 -5.97 -1.14
N PHE A 47 10.21 -4.65 -1.00
CA PHE A 47 8.95 -3.91 -0.76
C PHE A 47 8.22 -4.26 0.55
N SER A 48 8.88 -4.93 1.50
CA SER A 48 8.25 -5.34 2.76
C SER A 48 7.80 -4.16 3.62
N PHE A 49 8.61 -3.10 3.70
CA PHE A 49 8.26 -1.90 4.45
C PHE A 49 7.04 -1.20 3.84
N SER A 50 7.06 -0.96 2.52
CA SER A 50 5.89 -0.43 1.80
C SER A 50 4.63 -1.27 2.04
N SER A 51 4.75 -2.61 1.93
CA SER A 51 3.61 -3.51 2.12
C SER A 51 3.06 -3.46 3.55
N SER A 52 3.92 -3.32 4.55
CA SER A 52 3.53 -3.18 5.95
C SER A 52 2.81 -1.85 6.21
N LEU A 53 3.36 -0.74 5.70
CA LEU A 53 2.77 0.59 5.79
C LEU A 53 1.37 0.63 5.14
N ALA A 54 1.26 0.09 3.93
CA ALA A 54 0.00 -0.03 3.20
C ALA A 54 -1.04 -0.85 3.98
N SER A 55 -0.61 -1.94 4.63
CA SER A 55 -1.48 -2.80 5.44
C SER A 55 -1.98 -2.06 6.68
N ALA A 56 -1.12 -1.30 7.35
CA ALA A 56 -1.50 -0.48 8.52
C ALA A 56 -2.55 0.59 8.15
N PHE A 57 -2.38 1.22 6.98
CA PHE A 57 -3.38 2.18 6.48
C PHE A 57 -4.64 1.50 5.93
N GLY A 58 -4.53 0.28 5.43
CA GLY A 58 -5.60 -0.44 4.74
C GLY A 58 -5.80 0.04 3.30
N SER A 59 -4.89 0.87 2.79
CA SER A 59 -4.88 1.40 1.43
C SER A 59 -3.51 2.00 1.13
N ALA A 60 -3.17 2.09 -0.16
CA ALA A 60 -1.92 2.67 -0.62
C ALA A 60 -2.11 3.59 -1.84
N SER A 61 -3.32 4.12 -2.09
CA SER A 61 -3.58 5.00 -3.24
C SER A 61 -2.73 6.27 -3.26
N ASN A 62 -2.30 6.72 -2.07
CA ASN A 62 -1.41 7.85 -1.80
C ASN A 62 0.07 7.45 -1.67
N VAL A 63 0.42 6.18 -1.93
CA VAL A 63 1.77 5.65 -1.77
C VAL A 63 2.39 5.38 -3.14
N THR A 64 3.58 5.94 -3.34
CA THR A 64 4.45 5.66 -4.48
C THR A 64 5.70 4.95 -3.97
N ALA A 65 5.91 3.69 -4.33
CA ALA A 65 7.08 2.91 -3.93
C ALA A 65 8.00 2.66 -5.12
N THR A 66 9.29 2.91 -4.94
CA THR A 66 10.29 2.87 -6.01
C THR A 66 11.44 1.94 -5.66
N SER A 67 11.96 1.20 -6.64
CA SER A 67 13.19 0.41 -6.51
C SER A 67 14.24 0.87 -7.51
N LEU A 68 15.52 0.80 -7.11
CA LEU A 68 16.65 0.99 -8.03
C LEU A 68 16.74 -0.18 -9.02
N ASP A 69 16.52 -1.41 -8.53
CA ASP A 69 16.53 -2.59 -9.38
C ASP A 69 15.36 -2.56 -10.38
N PRO A 70 15.60 -2.94 -11.65
CA PRO A 70 14.55 -3.28 -12.60
C PRO A 70 13.69 -4.44 -12.07
N TYR A 71 12.45 -4.54 -12.55
CA TYR A 71 11.49 -5.54 -12.07
C TYR A 71 12.06 -6.98 -12.11
N ASP A 72 12.66 -7.39 -13.24
CA ASP A 72 13.19 -8.74 -13.44
C ASP A 72 14.35 -9.09 -12.50
N ASP A 73 15.16 -8.09 -12.15
CA ASP A 73 16.25 -8.25 -11.19
C ASP A 73 15.72 -8.33 -9.78
N LEU A 74 14.77 -7.46 -9.44
CA LEU A 74 14.12 -7.40 -8.14
C LEU A 74 13.51 -8.75 -7.76
N ILE A 75 12.67 -9.35 -8.62
CA ILE A 75 12.04 -10.65 -8.33
C ILE A 75 13.01 -11.83 -8.34
N ARG A 76 14.19 -11.68 -8.95
CA ARG A 76 15.26 -12.69 -8.89
C ARG A 76 16.08 -12.58 -7.60
N LYS A 77 16.35 -11.35 -7.16
CA LYS A 77 17.17 -11.04 -5.99
C LYS A 77 16.43 -11.29 -4.68
N TYR A 78 15.16 -10.90 -4.61
CA TYR A 78 14.38 -10.88 -3.37
C TYR A 78 13.21 -11.87 -3.43
N LYS A 79 13.24 -12.90 -2.58
CA LYS A 79 12.24 -13.98 -2.56
C LYS A 79 10.83 -13.45 -2.27
N LYS A 80 10.73 -12.39 -1.47
CA LYS A 80 9.45 -11.79 -1.05
C LYS A 80 8.97 -10.62 -1.92
N ALA A 81 9.76 -10.16 -2.89
CA ALA A 81 9.36 -9.02 -3.72
C ALA A 81 8.04 -9.27 -4.45
N LYS A 82 7.90 -10.40 -5.16
CA LYS A 82 6.70 -10.71 -5.94
C LYS A 82 5.40 -10.68 -5.12
N PRO A 83 5.28 -11.39 -3.97
CA PRO A 83 4.07 -11.31 -3.16
C PRO A 83 3.84 -9.91 -2.55
N ASN A 84 4.88 -9.18 -2.14
CA ASN A 84 4.73 -7.83 -1.58
C ASN A 84 4.24 -6.83 -2.63
N LEU A 85 4.78 -6.87 -3.86
CA LEU A 85 4.30 -6.07 -4.99
C LEU A 85 2.85 -6.39 -5.33
N GLY A 86 2.47 -7.67 -5.29
CA GLY A 86 1.09 -8.10 -5.51
C GLY A 86 0.12 -7.50 -4.49
N LYS A 87 0.49 -7.51 -3.20
CA LYS A 87 -0.30 -6.87 -2.14
C LYS A 87 -0.43 -5.38 -2.36
N LEU A 88 0.68 -4.69 -2.64
CA LEU A 88 0.73 -3.25 -2.88
C LEU A 88 -0.13 -2.82 -4.06
N LYS A 89 0.00 -3.52 -5.19
CA LYS A 89 -0.82 -3.27 -6.38
C LYS A 89 -2.32 -3.46 -6.08
N LYS A 90 -2.68 -4.51 -5.32
CA LYS A 90 -4.08 -4.78 -4.93
C LYS A 90 -4.69 -3.66 -4.08
N VAL A 91 -3.90 -3.01 -3.23
CA VAL A 91 -4.36 -1.92 -2.35
C VAL A 91 -4.13 -0.51 -2.91
N GLY A 92 -3.71 -0.42 -4.18
CA GLY A 92 -3.67 0.82 -4.96
C GLY A 92 -2.34 1.57 -5.00
N ALA A 93 -1.23 0.95 -4.59
CA ALA A 93 0.09 1.61 -4.64
C ALA A 93 0.56 1.86 -6.08
N SER A 94 1.22 3.00 -6.30
CA SER A 94 2.00 3.26 -7.51
C SER A 94 3.39 2.64 -7.37
N LEU A 95 3.76 1.75 -8.28
CA LEU A 95 5.03 1.01 -8.23
C LEU A 95 5.91 1.40 -9.42
N TRP A 96 7.14 1.83 -9.15
CA TRP A 96 8.13 2.17 -10.17
C TRP A 96 9.44 1.42 -9.94
N HIS A 97 10.02 0.89 -11.02
CA HIS A 97 11.24 0.09 -10.98
C HIS A 97 12.32 0.73 -11.85
N GLY A 98 13.60 0.45 -11.57
CA GLY A 98 14.69 1.08 -12.30
C GLY A 98 14.84 2.57 -12.00
N VAL A 99 14.35 3.04 -10.85
CA VAL A 99 14.36 4.46 -10.49
C VAL A 99 15.67 4.79 -9.78
N ASP A 100 16.55 5.50 -10.47
CA ASP A 100 17.74 6.10 -9.87
C ASP A 100 17.37 7.39 -9.14
N ALA A 101 17.44 7.34 -7.81
CA ALA A 101 17.10 8.47 -6.94
C ALA A 101 17.99 9.70 -7.17
N THR A 102 19.24 9.52 -7.63
CA THR A 102 20.15 10.64 -7.94
C THR A 102 19.72 11.41 -9.20
N ARG A 103 18.87 10.81 -10.03
CA ARG A 103 18.37 11.35 -11.29
C ARG A 103 16.85 11.51 -11.30
N MET A 104 16.20 11.43 -10.14
CA MET A 104 14.73 11.41 -10.03
C MET A 104 14.08 12.70 -10.54
N ILE A 105 14.80 13.82 -10.52
CA ILE A 105 14.35 15.10 -11.13
C ILE A 105 14.09 15.00 -12.64
N LEU A 106 14.70 14.02 -13.31
CA LEU A 106 14.49 13.76 -14.74
C LEU A 106 13.33 12.77 -14.97
N HIS A 107 12.81 12.12 -13.93
CA HIS A 107 11.78 11.11 -14.08
C HIS A 107 10.46 11.77 -14.49
N PRO A 108 9.85 11.36 -15.62
CA PRO A 108 8.74 12.09 -16.25
C PRO A 108 7.52 12.24 -15.33
N VAL A 109 7.26 11.24 -14.49
CA VAL A 109 6.12 11.24 -13.55
C VAL A 109 6.46 11.77 -12.17
N LEU A 110 7.67 11.54 -11.66
CA LEU A 110 7.98 11.82 -10.25
C LEU A 110 8.41 13.28 -10.07
N ARG A 111 9.02 13.90 -11.09
CA ARG A 111 9.49 15.28 -11.04
C ARG A 111 8.37 16.31 -10.83
N GLU A 112 7.16 16.01 -11.30
CA GLU A 112 6.00 16.90 -11.21
C GLU A 112 5.18 16.66 -9.94
N ARG A 113 5.53 15.66 -9.12
CA ARG A 113 4.76 15.29 -7.93
C ARG A 113 5.37 15.87 -6.67
N LYS A 114 4.49 16.33 -5.78
CA LYS A 114 4.83 16.73 -4.41
C LYS A 114 4.47 15.60 -3.45
N PHE A 115 5.32 15.40 -2.46
CA PHE A 115 5.14 14.39 -1.43
C PHE A 115 5.22 15.06 -0.05
N ASP A 116 4.33 14.67 0.84
CA ASP A 116 4.38 15.12 2.24
C ASP A 116 5.51 14.40 2.99
N ARG A 117 5.81 13.16 2.60
CA ARG A 117 6.86 12.34 3.20
C ARG A 117 7.65 11.61 2.11
N ILE A 118 8.97 11.71 2.19
CA ILE A 118 9.90 10.89 1.42
C ILE A 118 10.62 10.00 2.41
N ILE A 119 10.55 8.68 2.19
CA ILE A 119 11.12 7.67 3.06
C ILE A 119 12.26 6.99 2.30
N PHE A 120 13.47 7.10 2.85
CA PHE A 120 14.65 6.40 2.37
C PHE A 120 15.26 5.61 3.52
N ASN A 121 14.83 4.35 3.66
CA ASN A 121 15.20 3.50 4.79
C ASN A 121 16.15 2.40 4.34
N PHE A 122 17.14 2.11 5.19
CA PHE A 122 18.10 1.02 5.02
C PHE A 122 18.93 1.08 3.73
N PRO A 123 19.63 2.21 3.46
CA PRO A 123 20.58 2.23 2.36
C PRO A 123 21.62 1.12 2.55
N HIS A 124 21.77 0.27 1.55
CA HIS A 124 22.80 -0.77 1.50
C HIS A 124 23.71 -0.56 0.28
N ALA A 125 24.92 -1.10 0.33
CA ALA A 125 25.90 -1.03 -0.76
C ALA A 125 25.46 -1.76 -2.05
N GLY A 126 24.33 -2.47 -2.01
CA GLY A 126 23.88 -3.36 -3.07
C GLY A 126 24.63 -4.69 -3.04
N PHE A 127 24.05 -5.68 -3.73
CA PHE A 127 24.65 -7.00 -3.85
C PHE A 127 24.33 -7.63 -5.20
N LYS A 128 25.13 -8.64 -5.55
CA LYS A 128 24.93 -9.47 -6.74
C LYS A 128 24.43 -10.85 -6.32
N GLY A 129 23.49 -11.42 -7.08
CA GLY A 129 22.90 -12.70 -6.72
C GLY A 129 21.65 -12.54 -5.85
N LYS A 130 21.33 -13.55 -5.05
CA LYS A 130 20.13 -13.56 -4.21
C LYS A 130 20.42 -13.02 -2.82
N GLU A 131 19.42 -12.44 -2.18
CA GLU A 131 19.53 -11.88 -0.82
C GLU A 131 19.94 -12.91 0.26
N ASP A 132 19.78 -14.21 -0.01
CA ASP A 132 20.11 -15.30 0.90
C ASP A 132 21.47 -15.97 0.61
N ASP A 133 22.25 -15.42 -0.32
CA ASP A 133 23.60 -15.91 -0.60
C ASP A 133 24.56 -15.49 0.52
N VAL A 134 25.44 -16.41 0.94
CA VAL A 134 26.43 -16.17 2.01
C VAL A 134 27.62 -15.34 1.53
N HIS A 135 27.79 -15.15 0.21
CA HIS A 135 28.92 -14.43 -0.39
C HIS A 135 28.51 -13.12 -1.09
N LEU A 136 27.59 -12.36 -0.47
CA LEU A 136 27.03 -11.14 -1.06
C LEU A 136 27.94 -9.92 -1.00
N ILE A 137 28.80 -9.85 0.02
CA ILE A 137 29.75 -8.75 0.22
C ILE A 137 31.14 -9.29 -0.13
N LYS A 138 31.78 -8.69 -1.13
CA LYS A 138 33.19 -8.91 -1.45
C LYS A 138 34.03 -7.78 -0.90
#